data_AF-A0A3D0RLU7-F1
#
_entry.id   AF-A0A3D0RLU7-F1
#
_cell.length_a   1.000
_cell.length_b   1.000
_cell.length_c   1.000
_cell.angle_alpha   90.00
_cell.angle_beta   90.00
_cell.angle_gamma   90.00
#
_symmetry.space_group_name_H-M   'P 1'
#
loop_
_entity.id
_entity.type
_entity.pdbx_description
1 polymer ?
#
loop_
_entity_poly.entity_id
_entity_poly.type
_entity_poly.pdbx_seq_one_letter_code
_entity_poly.pdbx_strand_id
1 'polypeptide(L)'
;TSNEKDPVHVYGEGGYYLAKLTAKDKIGNSVTAQVSLAVALTPYALLTGDHTAEGYNGKTWRLTQSHTVNDKLVNSDIAFSLLDEDIPSLPAGAFSVFVGLPEAYNDEYTFYHDGGYRHTPTDGSSFGGIVYAMILQQSGLAQITKTGGEAVFGQDVFAMTTCTPREDATFVFNESEDFSVPTVPGFATGVRPDGVPVVTYPGVMTIDFPGTGDFIGIRDFHRKVIVQEIKNSTMRLVMFMTLDPKAIISQDPLIALSTSAAILTFEAVN
;
A
#
# COMPACT_ATOMS: atom_id res chain seq x y z
N THR A 1 25.95 4.04 26.18
CA THR A 1 25.84 3.73 27.62
C THR A 1 26.50 4.84 28.41
N SER A 2 25.85 5.36 29.44
CA SER A 2 26.41 6.37 30.35
C SER A 2 26.31 5.89 31.80
N ASN A 3 27.27 6.31 32.63
CA ASN A 3 27.26 6.10 34.09
C ASN A 3 26.96 7.40 34.86
N GLU A 4 26.65 8.49 34.14
CA GLU A 4 26.23 9.74 34.75
C GLU A 4 24.84 9.60 35.35
N LYS A 5 24.56 10.38 36.41
CA LYS A 5 23.25 10.36 37.07
C LYS A 5 22.13 10.83 36.15
N ASP A 6 22.40 11.86 35.35
CA ASP A 6 21.44 12.54 34.48
C ASP A 6 22.03 12.68 33.06
N PRO A 7 22.17 11.57 32.31
CA PRO A 7 22.82 11.59 31.01
C PRO A 7 21.94 12.27 29.96
N VAL A 8 22.56 13.08 29.10
CA VAL A 8 21.89 13.68 27.93
C VAL A 8 22.32 12.94 26.67
N HIS A 9 21.35 12.60 25.82
CA HIS A 9 21.60 11.99 24.52
C HIS A 9 20.83 12.75 23.42
N VAL A 10 21.50 12.99 22.29
CA VAL A 10 20.91 13.61 21.10
C VAL A 10 20.85 12.54 20.03
N TYR A 11 19.63 12.23 19.56
CA TYR A 11 19.41 11.25 18.50
C TYR A 11 19.75 11.88 17.14
N GLY A 12 20.59 11.20 16.36
CA GLY A 12 20.99 11.66 15.02
C GLY A 12 19.92 11.41 13.96
N GLU A 13 19.04 10.44 14.18
CA GLU A 13 17.97 10.04 13.26
C GLU A 13 16.64 9.94 14.03
N GLY A 14 15.54 10.00 13.28
CA GLY A 14 14.20 9.75 13.82
C GLY A 14 13.89 8.25 13.87
N GLY A 15 13.13 7.82 14.87
CA GLY A 15 12.75 6.42 15.03
C GLY A 15 12.23 6.08 16.43
N TYR A 16 12.07 4.78 16.63
CA TYR A 16 11.75 4.20 17.93
C TYR A 16 13.04 3.77 18.65
N TYR A 17 13.13 4.07 19.94
CA TYR A 17 14.30 3.75 20.76
C TYR A 17 13.88 3.18 22.11
N LEU A 18 14.61 2.17 22.58
CA LEU A 18 14.46 1.62 23.92
C LEU A 18 15.59 2.13 24.83
N ALA A 19 15.27 3.05 25.73
CA ALA A 19 16.22 3.49 26.76
C ALA A 19 16.15 2.55 27.96
N LYS A 20 17.32 2.03 28.37
CA LYS A 20 17.47 1.07 29.46
C LYS A 20 18.31 1.67 30.58
N LEU A 21 17.78 1.69 31.80
CA LEU A 21 18.49 2.06 33.02
C LEU A 21 18.71 0.81 33.86
N THR A 22 19.97 0.51 34.18
CA THR A 22 20.32 -0.57 35.10
C THR A 22 21.02 0.01 36.32
N ALA A 23 20.42 -0.16 37.50
CA ALA A 23 21.01 0.23 38.77
C ALA A 23 21.58 -1.01 39.47
N LYS A 24 22.80 -0.93 39.99
CA LYS A 24 23.48 -2.02 40.69
C LYS A 24 23.86 -1.59 42.11
N ASP A 25 23.58 -2.43 43.10
CA ASP A 25 23.99 -2.20 44.48
C ASP A 25 25.44 -2.65 44.76
N LYS A 26 25.93 -2.40 45.97
CA LYS A 26 27.30 -2.75 46.38
C LYS A 26 27.54 -4.27 46.52
N ILE A 27 26.47 -5.06 46.66
CA ILE A 27 26.52 -6.51 46.88
C ILE A 27 26.44 -7.25 45.53
N GLY A 28 26.04 -6.54 44.47
CA GLY A 28 26.03 -7.02 43.11
C GLY A 28 24.63 -7.20 42.51
N ASN A 29 23.56 -6.93 43.27
CA ASN A 29 22.20 -7.02 42.77
C ASN A 29 21.93 -5.90 41.77
N SER A 30 21.14 -6.17 40.73
CA SER A 30 20.76 -5.18 39.74
C SER A 30 19.27 -5.15 39.48
N VAL A 31 18.70 -3.96 39.33
CA VAL A 31 17.36 -3.73 38.80
C VAL A 31 17.46 -3.00 37.47
N THR A 32 16.56 -3.31 36.54
CA THR A 32 16.49 -2.64 35.24
C THR A 32 15.11 -2.04 35.05
N ALA A 33 15.08 -0.80 34.55
CA ALA A 33 13.89 -0.15 34.04
C ALA A 33 14.09 0.20 32.56
N GLN A 34 13.01 0.24 31.79
CA GLN A 34 13.02 0.55 30.37
C GLN A 34 11.94 1.58 30.05
N VAL A 35 12.20 2.41 29.03
CA VAL A 35 11.22 3.32 28.46
C VAL A 35 11.37 3.35 26.94
N SER A 36 10.24 3.23 26.22
CA SER A 36 10.18 3.39 24.78
C SER A 36 10.03 4.87 24.42
N LEU A 37 10.78 5.31 23.42
CA LEU A 37 10.83 6.69 22.95
C LEU A 37 10.50 6.70 21.46
N ALA A 38 9.64 7.63 21.04
CA ALA A 38 9.38 7.94 19.65
C ALA A 38 9.93 9.34 19.36
N VAL A 39 10.94 9.42 18.50
CA VAL A 39 11.63 10.67 18.16
C VAL A 39 11.49 10.89 16.67
N ALA A 40 10.85 11.99 16.24
CA ALA A 40 10.75 12.39 14.83
C ALA A 40 10.51 11.23 13.85
N LEU A 41 9.48 10.40 14.11
CA LEU A 41 9.24 9.15 13.36
C LEU A 41 9.25 9.39 11.85
N THR A 42 10.10 8.63 11.15
CA THR A 42 10.18 8.64 9.69
C THR A 42 8.93 8.01 9.08
N PRO A 43 8.60 8.30 7.81
CA PRO A 43 7.55 7.60 7.08
C PRO A 43 7.72 6.08 7.11
N TYR A 44 8.97 5.58 7.02
CA TYR A 44 9.26 4.15 7.15
C TYR A 44 8.89 3.60 8.54
N ALA A 45 9.27 4.29 9.62
CA ALA A 45 8.90 3.88 10.98
C ALA A 45 7.38 3.93 11.20
N LEU A 46 6.69 4.90 10.59
CA LEU A 46 5.22 4.96 10.62
C LEU A 46 4.59 3.78 9.88
N LEU A 47 5.17 3.32 8.78
CA LEU A 47 4.73 2.15 8.00
C LEU A 47 4.90 0.84 8.76
N THR A 48 6.06 0.66 9.41
CA THR A 48 6.45 -0.62 10.02
C THR A 48 6.15 -0.73 11.51
N GLY A 49 5.87 0.39 12.20
CA GLY A 49 5.60 0.43 13.65
C GLY A 49 6.84 0.40 14.54
N ASP A 50 6.60 0.29 15.85
CA ASP A 50 7.66 0.24 16.88
C ASP A 50 8.36 -1.13 16.89
N HIS A 51 9.42 -1.24 16.10
CA HIS A 51 10.26 -2.43 16.00
C HIS A 51 11.08 -2.72 17.27
N THR A 52 11.10 -1.81 18.25
CA THR A 52 11.80 -2.00 19.52
C THR A 52 10.91 -2.55 20.62
N ALA A 53 9.59 -2.60 20.40
CA ALA A 53 8.63 -3.15 21.34
C ALA A 53 8.84 -4.66 21.53
N GLU A 54 8.69 -5.13 22.77
CA GLU A 54 8.67 -6.57 23.07
C GLU A 54 7.49 -7.23 22.34
N GLY A 55 7.77 -8.31 21.61
CA GLY A 55 6.75 -9.01 20.82
C GLY A 55 6.38 -8.35 19.49
N TYR A 56 7.21 -7.41 18.98
CA TYR A 56 7.02 -6.83 17.66
C TYR A 56 6.74 -7.87 16.57
N ASN A 57 5.66 -7.67 15.81
CA ASN A 57 5.19 -8.59 14.76
C ASN A 57 4.75 -7.84 13.49
N GLY A 58 5.45 -6.75 13.17
CA GLY A 58 5.07 -5.87 12.08
C GLY A 58 3.91 -4.95 12.45
N LYS A 59 3.59 -4.04 11.52
CA LYS A 59 2.41 -3.18 11.61
C LYS A 59 1.44 -3.54 10.50
N THR A 60 0.22 -3.83 10.89
CA THR A 60 -0.85 -4.27 9.99
C THR A 60 -1.73 -3.11 9.58
N TRP A 61 -2.07 -3.05 8.30
CA TRP A 61 -2.94 -2.07 7.68
C TRP A 61 -4.09 -2.77 6.98
N ARG A 62 -5.24 -2.11 6.95
CA ARG A 62 -6.44 -2.58 6.25
C ARG A 62 -7.15 -1.40 5.61
N LEU A 63 -7.84 -1.62 4.50
CA LEU A 63 -8.65 -0.57 3.87
C LEU A 63 -9.71 -0.06 4.86
N THR A 64 -9.79 1.26 5.07
CA THR A 64 -10.79 1.80 5.99
C THR A 64 -12.18 1.75 5.38
N GLN A 65 -13.17 1.39 6.19
CA GLN A 65 -14.59 1.54 5.82
C GLN A 65 -15.05 2.99 5.96
N SER A 66 -14.34 3.80 6.75
CA SER A 66 -14.64 5.20 7.04
C SER A 66 -14.00 6.14 6.02
N HIS A 67 -14.34 5.97 4.74
CA HIS A 67 -13.77 6.76 3.65
C HIS A 67 -13.94 8.26 3.89
N THR A 68 -12.93 9.02 3.45
CA THR A 68 -12.90 10.49 3.56
C THR A 68 -13.04 11.14 2.19
N VAL A 69 -13.22 12.46 2.17
CA VAL A 69 -13.23 13.27 0.93
C VAL A 69 -11.96 13.13 0.07
N ASN A 70 -10.90 12.53 0.62
CA ASN A 70 -9.66 12.28 -0.09
C ASN A 70 -9.60 10.91 -0.78
N ASP A 71 -10.52 10.00 -0.47
CA ASP A 71 -10.58 8.70 -1.12
C ASP A 71 -11.38 8.82 -2.41
N LYS A 72 -10.77 8.46 -3.55
CA LYS A 72 -11.27 8.81 -4.89
C LYS A 72 -10.93 7.76 -5.92
N LEU A 73 -11.73 7.69 -6.97
CA LEU A 73 -11.34 7.08 -8.25
C LEU A 73 -10.94 8.19 -9.20
N VAL A 74 -9.75 8.05 -9.79
CA VAL A 74 -9.11 9.08 -10.59
C VAL A 74 -8.56 8.50 -11.87
N ASN A 75 -8.34 9.35 -12.87
CA ASN A 75 -7.48 9.03 -13.98
C ASN A 75 -6.03 8.90 -13.50
N SER A 76 -5.23 8.12 -14.21
CA SER A 76 -3.79 8.03 -13.95
C SER A 76 -2.98 9.11 -14.67
N ASP A 77 -3.53 10.32 -14.75
CA ASP A 77 -2.81 11.49 -15.21
C ASP A 77 -1.99 12.12 -14.09
N ILE A 78 -1.16 13.10 -14.43
CA ILE A 78 -0.26 13.76 -13.46
C ILE A 78 -1.04 14.51 -12.36
N ALA A 79 -2.28 14.92 -12.65
CA ALA A 79 -3.11 15.71 -11.76
C ALA A 79 -4.06 14.85 -10.89
N PHE A 80 -4.16 13.55 -11.16
CA PHE A 80 -5.20 12.68 -10.61
C PHE A 80 -6.60 13.29 -10.79
N SER A 81 -6.92 13.69 -12.02
CA SER A 81 -8.26 14.18 -12.38
C SER A 81 -9.31 13.11 -12.06
N LEU A 82 -10.53 13.54 -11.72
CA LEU A 82 -11.59 12.60 -11.35
C LEU A 82 -11.89 11.67 -12.52
N LEU A 83 -12.07 10.39 -12.21
CA LEU A 83 -12.50 9.40 -13.20
C LEU A 83 -13.94 9.70 -13.64
N ASP A 84 -14.76 10.18 -12.69
CA ASP A 84 -16.12 10.63 -12.88
C ASP A 84 -16.37 11.85 -11.99
N GLU A 85 -16.74 12.98 -12.59
CA GLU A 85 -17.02 14.23 -11.89
C GLU A 85 -18.24 14.14 -10.96
N ASP A 86 -19.16 13.21 -11.23
CA ASP A 86 -20.32 12.94 -10.37
C ASP A 86 -19.93 12.13 -9.12
N ILE A 87 -18.70 11.60 -9.05
CA ILE A 87 -18.15 10.84 -7.93
C ILE A 87 -16.87 11.51 -7.40
N PRO A 88 -16.97 12.71 -6.78
CA PRO A 88 -15.81 13.47 -6.35
C PRO A 88 -15.03 12.84 -5.17
N SER A 89 -15.66 11.92 -4.45
CA SER A 89 -15.05 11.12 -3.37
C SER A 89 -15.88 9.88 -3.07
N LEU A 90 -15.23 8.86 -2.50
CA LEU A 90 -15.87 7.63 -2.06
C LEU A 90 -16.62 7.85 -0.73
N PRO A 91 -17.91 7.49 -0.64
CA PRO A 91 -18.65 7.51 0.62
C PRO A 91 -18.20 6.40 1.57
N ALA A 92 -18.50 6.54 2.86
CA ALA A 92 -18.25 5.47 3.83
C ALA A 92 -18.94 4.16 3.40
N GLY A 93 -18.22 3.04 3.52
CA GLY A 93 -18.68 1.74 3.06
C GLY A 93 -18.84 1.61 1.55
N ALA A 94 -18.19 2.47 0.75
CA ALA A 94 -18.25 2.48 -0.72
C ALA A 94 -18.18 1.07 -1.34
N PHE A 95 -17.25 0.24 -0.88
CA PHE A 95 -17.04 -1.08 -1.46
C PHE A 95 -18.17 -2.05 -1.12
N SER A 96 -18.86 -1.86 0.00
CA SER A 96 -20.02 -2.66 0.38
C SER A 96 -21.27 -2.24 -0.40
N VAL A 97 -21.60 -0.95 -0.38
CA VAL A 97 -22.91 -0.44 -0.82
C VAL A 97 -22.94 -0.15 -2.33
N PHE A 98 -21.84 0.38 -2.88
CA PHE A 98 -21.82 0.90 -4.25
C PHE A 98 -21.05 -0.03 -5.19
N VAL A 99 -19.90 -0.54 -4.76
CA VAL A 99 -19.14 -1.52 -5.56
C VAL A 99 -19.76 -2.91 -5.47
N GLY A 100 -20.35 -3.28 -4.32
CA GLY A 100 -20.93 -4.60 -4.09
C GLY A 100 -19.92 -5.69 -3.69
N LEU A 101 -18.70 -5.30 -3.32
CA LEU A 101 -17.58 -6.14 -2.91
C LEU A 101 -17.11 -5.77 -1.48
N PRO A 102 -17.94 -5.96 -0.43
CA PRO A 102 -17.56 -5.65 0.96
C PRO A 102 -16.31 -6.41 1.42
N GLU A 103 -16.04 -7.55 0.82
CA GLU A 103 -14.88 -8.39 1.11
C GLU A 103 -13.54 -7.66 0.88
N ALA A 104 -13.51 -6.63 0.02
CA ALA A 104 -12.35 -5.78 -0.19
C ALA A 104 -11.81 -5.12 1.10
N TYR A 105 -12.66 -4.96 2.12
CA TYR A 105 -12.26 -4.40 3.41
C TYR A 105 -11.59 -5.40 4.34
N ASN A 106 -11.54 -6.69 4.02
CA ASN A 106 -11.07 -7.73 4.94
C ASN A 106 -9.58 -8.04 4.81
N ASP A 107 -8.93 -7.59 3.73
CA ASP A 107 -7.52 -7.87 3.47
C ASP A 107 -6.62 -7.09 4.43
N GLU A 108 -5.72 -7.81 5.09
CA GLU A 108 -4.72 -7.25 5.98
C GLU A 108 -3.33 -7.27 5.35
N TYR A 109 -2.59 -6.18 5.53
CA TYR A 109 -1.27 -5.95 4.95
C TYR A 109 -0.28 -5.61 6.06
N THR A 110 0.56 -6.55 6.45
CA THR A 110 1.58 -6.39 7.50
C THR A 110 2.92 -6.00 6.88
N PHE A 111 3.51 -4.90 7.36
CA PHE A 111 4.86 -4.47 7.01
C PHE A 111 5.80 -4.67 8.19
N TYR A 112 6.95 -5.26 7.92
CA TYR A 112 8.00 -5.51 8.91
C TYR A 112 9.17 -4.56 8.73
N HIS A 113 9.80 -4.16 9.82
CA HIS A 113 10.91 -3.20 9.82
C HIS A 113 12.18 -3.72 9.12
N ASP A 114 12.28 -5.02 8.90
CA ASP A 114 13.37 -5.66 8.15
C ASP A 114 13.13 -5.69 6.63
N GLY A 115 12.02 -5.11 6.15
CA GLY A 115 11.61 -5.14 4.75
C GLY A 115 10.74 -6.34 4.37
N GLY A 116 10.45 -7.23 5.33
CA GLY A 116 9.48 -8.31 5.15
C GLY A 116 8.07 -7.77 4.95
N TYR A 117 7.24 -8.54 4.25
CA TYR A 117 5.86 -8.22 3.96
C TYR A 117 4.98 -9.46 4.13
N ARG A 118 3.76 -9.27 4.63
CA ARG A 118 2.75 -10.32 4.67
C ARG A 118 1.39 -9.75 4.29
N HIS A 119 0.75 -10.39 3.32
CA HIS A 119 -0.64 -10.13 2.96
C HIS A 119 -1.51 -11.30 3.45
N THR A 120 -2.63 -10.98 4.07
CA THR A 120 -3.58 -11.94 4.63
C THR A 120 -4.98 -11.66 4.06
N PRO A 121 -5.40 -12.35 2.99
CA PRO A 121 -6.76 -12.29 2.48
C PRO A 121 -7.67 -13.15 3.34
N THR A 122 -8.43 -12.54 4.24
CA THR A 122 -9.22 -13.25 5.27
C THR A 122 -10.24 -14.24 4.67
N ASP A 123 -10.78 -13.92 3.50
CA ASP A 123 -11.74 -14.74 2.75
C ASP A 123 -11.11 -15.52 1.57
N GLY A 124 -9.77 -15.58 1.52
CA GLY A 124 -9.00 -16.31 0.50
C GLY A 124 -9.05 -15.68 -0.90
N SER A 125 -9.68 -14.51 -1.02
CA SER A 125 -9.71 -13.70 -2.24
C SER A 125 -9.23 -12.29 -1.94
N SER A 126 -8.79 -11.59 -2.98
CA SER A 126 -8.39 -10.18 -2.89
C SER A 126 -9.01 -9.35 -3.99
N PHE A 127 -9.28 -8.09 -3.63
CA PHE A 127 -9.84 -7.09 -4.51
C PHE A 127 -8.86 -6.66 -5.60
N GLY A 128 -9.35 -6.44 -6.82
CA GLY A 128 -8.54 -6.04 -7.97
C GLY A 128 -9.36 -5.50 -9.13
N GLY A 129 -8.66 -5.03 -10.16
CA GLY A 129 -9.28 -4.64 -11.44
C GLY A 129 -9.76 -5.86 -12.22
N ILE A 130 -10.95 -5.75 -12.85
CA ILE A 130 -11.54 -6.90 -13.57
C ILE A 130 -10.69 -7.37 -14.75
N VAL A 131 -9.97 -6.47 -15.41
CA VAL A 131 -9.12 -6.80 -16.57
C VAL A 131 -7.97 -7.72 -16.15
N TYR A 132 -7.25 -7.37 -15.07
CA TYR A 132 -6.19 -8.22 -14.55
C TYR A 132 -6.74 -9.56 -14.04
N ALA A 133 -7.89 -9.53 -13.36
CA ALA A 133 -8.57 -10.73 -12.88
C ALA A 133 -8.91 -11.72 -14.02
N MET A 134 -9.39 -11.22 -15.16
CA MET A 134 -9.65 -12.04 -16.35
C MET A 134 -8.39 -12.70 -16.90
N ILE A 135 -7.25 -11.99 -16.93
CA ILE A 135 -5.96 -12.54 -17.36
C ILE A 135 -5.48 -13.64 -16.41
N LEU A 136 -5.57 -13.41 -15.09
CA LEU A 136 -5.22 -14.43 -14.09
C LEU A 136 -6.07 -15.69 -14.25
N GLN A 137 -7.38 -15.54 -14.50
CA GLN A 137 -8.28 -16.67 -14.69
C GLN A 137 -7.99 -17.45 -15.99
N GLN A 138 -7.78 -16.74 -17.10
CA GLN A 138 -7.42 -17.38 -18.37
C GLN A 138 -6.09 -18.13 -18.30
N SER A 139 -5.16 -17.64 -17.48
CA SER A 139 -3.84 -18.25 -17.25
C SER A 139 -3.87 -19.37 -16.19
N GLY A 140 -5.02 -19.62 -15.55
CA GLY A 140 -5.15 -20.60 -14.46
C GLY A 140 -4.47 -20.22 -13.15
N LEU A 141 -4.10 -18.94 -12.97
CA LEU A 141 -3.36 -18.43 -11.81
C LEU A 141 -4.27 -18.01 -10.65
N ALA A 142 -5.53 -17.66 -10.93
CA ALA A 142 -6.55 -17.35 -9.93
C ALA A 142 -7.95 -17.65 -10.49
N GLN A 143 -8.96 -17.68 -9.63
CA GLN A 143 -10.37 -17.72 -10.03
C GLN A 143 -11.06 -16.43 -9.62
N ILE A 144 -11.92 -15.89 -10.49
CA ILE A 144 -12.82 -14.80 -10.12
C ILE A 144 -13.92 -15.39 -9.24
N THR A 145 -14.03 -14.89 -8.02
CA THR A 145 -15.05 -15.34 -7.05
C THR A 145 -16.27 -14.43 -7.04
N LYS A 146 -16.08 -13.15 -7.36
CA LYS A 146 -17.13 -12.14 -7.41
C LYS A 146 -16.71 -10.96 -8.30
N THR A 147 -17.66 -10.27 -8.90
CA THR A 147 -17.47 -9.03 -9.65
C THR A 147 -18.31 -7.90 -9.07
N GLY A 148 -17.96 -6.66 -9.39
CA GLY A 148 -18.71 -5.50 -8.91
C GLY A 148 -18.40 -4.20 -9.64
N GLY A 149 -19.18 -3.18 -9.30
CA GLY A 149 -19.14 -1.86 -9.90
C GLY A 149 -20.27 -1.56 -10.89
N GLU A 150 -21.04 -2.56 -11.34
CA GLU A 150 -22.12 -2.35 -12.35
C GLU A 150 -23.12 -1.27 -11.95
N ALA A 151 -23.54 -1.23 -10.69
CA ALA A 151 -24.50 -0.24 -10.19
C ALA A 151 -24.03 1.22 -10.32
N VAL A 152 -22.72 1.44 -10.37
CA VAL A 152 -22.10 2.77 -10.44
C VAL A 152 -21.63 3.07 -11.86
N PHE A 153 -20.98 2.11 -12.51
CA PHE A 153 -20.29 2.32 -13.79
C PHE A 153 -21.05 1.76 -15.00
N GLY A 154 -22.23 1.16 -14.79
CA GLY A 154 -23.03 0.50 -15.83
C GLY A 154 -22.43 -0.83 -16.33
N GLN A 155 -21.30 -1.27 -15.75
CA GLN A 155 -20.61 -2.52 -16.02
C GLN A 155 -19.73 -2.90 -14.83
N ASP A 156 -19.41 -4.18 -14.70
CA ASP A 156 -18.42 -4.63 -13.73
C ASP A 156 -17.02 -4.15 -14.12
N VAL A 157 -16.36 -3.47 -13.18
CA VAL A 157 -14.99 -2.94 -13.37
C VAL A 157 -14.01 -3.49 -12.33
N PHE A 158 -14.52 -4.12 -11.27
CA PHE A 158 -13.74 -4.74 -10.20
C PHE A 158 -14.08 -6.21 -10.03
N ALA A 159 -13.14 -6.95 -9.43
CA ALA A 159 -13.32 -8.36 -9.11
C ALA A 159 -12.62 -8.74 -7.81
N MET A 160 -13.16 -9.76 -7.15
CA MET A 160 -12.46 -10.55 -6.15
C MET A 160 -11.84 -11.76 -6.84
N THR A 161 -10.56 -12.02 -6.57
CA THR A 161 -9.85 -13.18 -7.12
C THR A 161 -9.18 -13.99 -6.03
N THR A 162 -9.19 -15.32 -6.15
CA THR A 162 -8.45 -16.18 -5.21
C THR A 162 -7.00 -15.73 -5.11
N CYS A 163 -6.52 -15.56 -3.89
CA CYS A 163 -5.16 -15.09 -3.62
C CYS A 163 -4.46 -16.02 -2.65
N THR A 164 -3.27 -16.47 -3.03
CA THR A 164 -2.36 -17.20 -2.14
C THR A 164 -1.09 -16.37 -2.04
N PRO A 165 -0.99 -15.49 -1.02
CA PRO A 165 0.17 -14.64 -0.82
C PRO A 165 1.43 -15.46 -0.56
N ARG A 166 2.58 -14.86 -0.86
CA ARG A 166 3.87 -15.50 -0.57
C ARG A 166 4.22 -15.36 0.91
N GLU A 167 4.86 -16.39 1.46
CA GLU A 167 5.36 -16.37 2.84
C GLU A 167 6.64 -15.54 3.00
N ASP A 168 7.40 -15.36 1.92
CA ASP A 168 8.70 -14.67 1.87
C ASP A 168 8.64 -13.32 1.16
N ALA A 169 7.44 -12.72 1.09
CA ALA A 169 7.24 -11.47 0.39
C ALA A 169 8.06 -10.34 1.04
N THR A 170 8.50 -9.39 0.21
CA THR A 170 9.28 -8.23 0.63
C THR A 170 8.71 -6.97 -0.01
N PHE A 171 8.94 -5.83 0.62
CA PHE A 171 8.64 -4.53 0.06
C PHE A 171 9.88 -3.63 0.03
N VAL A 172 9.87 -2.65 -0.87
CA VAL A 172 10.85 -1.55 -0.89
C VAL A 172 10.09 -0.25 -0.70
N PHE A 173 10.53 0.55 0.28
CA PHE A 173 9.96 1.87 0.53
C PHE A 173 10.96 2.94 0.11
N ASN A 174 10.54 3.85 -0.76
CA ASN A 174 11.33 5.00 -1.15
C ASN A 174 10.70 6.26 -0.58
N GLU A 175 11.46 7.04 0.19
CA GLU A 175 10.97 8.31 0.77
C GLU A 175 10.88 9.44 -0.26
N SER A 176 11.59 9.32 -1.39
CA SER A 176 11.47 10.25 -2.52
C SER A 176 12.04 9.63 -3.78
N GLU A 177 11.24 9.58 -4.84
CA GLU A 177 11.69 9.24 -6.19
C GLU A 177 10.80 9.87 -7.27
N ASP A 178 11.32 9.94 -8.49
CA ASP A 178 10.53 10.24 -9.68
C ASP A 178 9.93 8.94 -10.21
N PHE A 179 8.70 8.64 -9.79
CA PHE A 179 8.04 7.39 -10.12
C PHE A 179 7.38 7.47 -11.51
N SER A 180 7.79 6.60 -12.43
CA SER A 180 7.21 6.51 -13.77
C SER A 180 6.38 5.24 -13.94
N VAL A 181 5.14 5.38 -14.42
CA VAL A 181 4.23 4.26 -14.71
C VAL A 181 3.81 4.29 -16.19
N PRO A 182 3.75 3.13 -16.88
CA PRO A 182 3.13 3.05 -18.20
C PRO A 182 1.70 3.58 -18.15
N THR A 183 1.32 4.46 -19.06
CA THR A 183 -0.01 5.09 -19.04
C THR A 183 -0.55 5.26 -20.45
N VAL A 184 -1.85 5.52 -20.60
CA VAL A 184 -2.44 5.80 -21.90
C VAL A 184 -1.87 7.09 -22.51
N PRO A 185 -1.73 7.19 -23.85
CA PRO A 185 -1.09 8.33 -24.51
C PRO A 185 -1.63 9.72 -24.12
N GLY A 186 -2.93 9.83 -23.82
CA GLY A 186 -3.56 11.08 -23.42
C GLY A 186 -3.09 11.64 -22.08
N PHE A 187 -2.48 10.81 -21.23
CA PHE A 187 -1.99 11.17 -19.90
C PHE A 187 -0.46 11.22 -19.80
N ALA A 188 0.23 10.79 -20.87
CA ALA A 188 1.66 10.64 -20.89
C ALA A 188 2.38 12.00 -20.75
N THR A 189 3.41 12.05 -19.91
CA THR A 189 4.34 13.19 -19.80
C THR A 189 5.68 12.87 -20.47
N GLY A 190 5.89 11.62 -20.89
CA GLY A 190 7.06 11.18 -21.62
C GLY A 190 6.84 9.84 -22.32
N VAL A 191 7.89 9.35 -22.97
CA VAL A 191 7.91 8.06 -23.66
C VAL A 191 9.22 7.36 -23.32
N ARG A 192 9.15 6.08 -22.97
CA ARG A 192 10.34 5.25 -22.71
C ARG A 192 11.09 4.93 -24.01
N PRO A 193 12.35 4.46 -23.95
CA PRO A 193 13.11 4.07 -25.14
C PRO A 193 12.45 2.97 -25.99
N ASP A 194 11.60 2.13 -25.38
CA ASP A 194 10.82 1.08 -26.05
C ASP A 194 9.53 1.61 -26.72
N GLY A 195 9.30 2.92 -26.70
CA GLY A 195 8.13 3.57 -27.28
C GLY A 195 6.89 3.57 -26.39
N VAL A 196 6.98 3.03 -25.17
CA VAL A 196 5.82 2.96 -24.26
C VAL A 196 5.59 4.32 -23.59
N PRO A 197 4.38 4.92 -23.71
CA PRO A 197 4.01 6.15 -23.03
C PRO A 197 4.04 5.99 -21.51
N VAL A 198 4.55 7.01 -20.81
CA VAL A 198 4.63 7.03 -19.35
C VAL A 198 4.18 8.37 -18.78
N VAL A 199 3.62 8.32 -17.58
CA VAL A 199 3.48 9.49 -16.70
C VAL A 199 4.53 9.38 -15.59
N THR A 200 5.21 10.48 -15.30
CA THR A 200 6.21 10.56 -14.22
C THR A 200 5.72 11.48 -13.12
N TYR A 201 5.59 10.93 -11.91
CA TYR A 201 5.24 11.64 -10.68
C TYR A 201 6.51 12.02 -9.92
N PRO A 202 6.88 13.30 -9.85
CA PRO A 202 8.17 13.71 -9.29
C PRO A 202 8.18 13.72 -7.76
N GLY A 203 9.29 13.29 -7.16
CA GLY A 203 9.57 13.42 -5.73
C GLY A 203 8.54 12.76 -4.79
N VAL A 204 7.88 11.70 -5.23
CA VAL A 204 6.84 11.00 -4.45
C VAL A 204 7.45 9.91 -3.56
N MET A 205 6.76 9.61 -2.46
CA MET A 205 7.03 8.39 -1.69
C MET A 205 6.39 7.19 -2.38
N THR A 206 7.03 6.02 -2.33
CA THR A 206 6.48 4.80 -2.92
C THR A 206 6.65 3.56 -2.05
N ILE A 207 5.78 2.59 -2.27
CA ILE A 207 5.97 1.19 -1.84
C ILE A 207 5.99 0.34 -3.11
N ASP A 208 7.06 -0.44 -3.28
CA ASP A 208 7.25 -1.37 -4.38
C ASP A 208 7.29 -2.82 -3.87
N PHE A 209 6.76 -3.73 -4.67
CA PHE A 209 6.73 -5.17 -4.40
C PHE A 209 7.53 -5.87 -5.51
N PRO A 210 8.86 -6.00 -5.34
CA PRO A 210 9.75 -6.48 -6.41
C PRO A 210 9.57 -7.97 -6.73
N GLY A 211 8.98 -8.74 -5.81
CA GLY A 211 8.60 -10.13 -6.03
C GLY A 211 7.48 -10.29 -7.06
N THR A 212 7.26 -11.52 -7.53
CA THR A 212 6.12 -11.83 -8.39
C THR A 212 4.87 -12.07 -7.54
N GLY A 213 3.85 -11.21 -7.70
CA GLY A 213 2.49 -11.49 -7.23
C GLY A 213 2.01 -10.73 -6.00
N ASP A 214 2.91 -10.14 -5.20
CA ASP A 214 2.55 -9.35 -4.01
C ASP A 214 2.14 -7.91 -4.40
N PHE A 215 1.25 -7.31 -3.59
CA PHE A 215 0.63 -6.01 -3.82
C PHE A 215 -0.06 -5.53 -2.53
N ILE A 216 -0.48 -4.26 -2.49
CA ILE A 216 -1.36 -3.73 -1.45
C ILE A 216 -2.64 -3.14 -2.04
N GLY A 217 -3.78 -3.45 -1.42
CA GLY A 217 -5.07 -2.84 -1.71
C GLY A 217 -5.74 -3.38 -2.97
N ILE A 218 -5.17 -3.06 -4.13
CA ILE A 218 -5.71 -3.43 -5.44
C ILE A 218 -4.73 -4.35 -6.15
N ARG A 219 -5.18 -5.57 -6.43
CA ARG A 219 -4.46 -6.53 -7.25
C ARG A 219 -4.62 -6.17 -8.72
N ASP A 220 -3.57 -5.65 -9.33
CA ASP A 220 -3.56 -5.26 -10.75
C ASP A 220 -2.19 -5.52 -11.40
N PHE A 221 -2.01 -5.11 -12.66
CA PHE A 221 -0.73 -5.20 -13.37
C PHE A 221 0.35 -4.33 -12.69
N HIS A 222 -0.08 -3.21 -12.10
CA HIS A 222 0.78 -2.23 -11.44
C HIS A 222 0.86 -2.52 -9.95
N ARG A 223 2.05 -2.88 -9.46
CA ARG A 223 2.28 -3.25 -8.05
C ARG A 223 2.90 -2.15 -7.21
N LYS A 224 3.62 -1.23 -7.83
CA LYS A 224 4.21 -0.07 -7.15
C LYS A 224 3.16 1.00 -6.95
N VAL A 225 3.04 1.49 -5.71
CA VAL A 225 2.03 2.48 -5.29
C VAL A 225 2.70 3.75 -4.81
N ILE A 226 2.00 4.88 -4.90
CA ILE A 226 2.44 6.14 -4.30
C ILE A 226 1.86 6.25 -2.90
N VAL A 227 2.67 6.70 -1.93
CA VAL A 227 2.21 7.08 -0.59
C VAL A 227 2.00 8.58 -0.56
N GLN A 228 0.75 9.04 -0.46
CA GLN A 228 0.43 10.47 -0.35
C GLN A 228 0.60 10.98 1.09
N GLU A 229 0.25 10.14 2.06
CA GLU A 229 0.32 10.48 3.47
C GLU A 229 0.49 9.21 4.29
N ILE A 230 1.31 9.26 5.33
CA ILE A 230 1.37 8.21 6.34
C ILE A 230 1.46 8.84 7.73
N LYS A 231 0.64 8.33 8.65
CA LYS A 231 0.53 8.73 10.05
C LYS A 231 0.56 7.48 10.91
N ASN A 232 0.51 7.64 12.23
CA ASN A 232 0.55 6.48 13.12
C ASN A 232 -0.67 5.55 12.95
N SER A 233 -1.85 6.06 12.58
CA SER A 233 -3.07 5.25 12.45
C SER A 233 -3.66 5.19 11.04
N THR A 234 -3.15 5.98 10.09
CA THR A 234 -3.69 6.04 8.72
C THR A 234 -2.58 6.12 7.68
N MET A 235 -2.80 5.52 6.52
CA MET A 235 -1.94 5.61 5.35
C MET A 235 -2.79 5.82 4.10
N ARG A 236 -2.45 6.78 3.23
CA ARG A 236 -3.18 7.01 1.98
C ARG A 236 -2.30 6.67 0.79
N LEU A 237 -2.82 5.79 -0.05
CA LEU A 237 -2.12 5.23 -1.20
C LEU A 237 -2.80 5.61 -2.51
N VAL A 238 -2.00 5.78 -3.56
CA VAL A 238 -2.47 5.78 -4.95
C VAL A 238 -2.08 4.43 -5.57
N MET A 239 -3.08 3.64 -5.94
CA MET A 239 -2.92 2.34 -6.59
C MET A 239 -3.39 2.42 -8.03
N PHE A 240 -2.50 2.09 -8.97
CA PHE A 240 -2.74 2.21 -10.41
C PHE A 240 -3.45 0.99 -10.97
N MET A 241 -4.30 1.20 -11.96
CA MET A 241 -5.14 0.16 -12.53
C MET A 241 -5.21 0.26 -14.05
N THR A 242 -5.31 -0.90 -14.69
CA THR A 242 -5.71 -1.03 -16.09
C THR A 242 -7.16 -1.52 -16.15
N LEU A 243 -8.12 -0.61 -16.41
CA LEU A 243 -9.54 -0.93 -16.46
C LEU A 243 -10.08 -1.11 -17.90
N ASP A 244 -9.32 -0.75 -18.93
CA ASP A 244 -9.66 -1.02 -20.33
C ASP A 244 -8.78 -2.16 -20.89
N PRO A 245 -9.35 -3.28 -21.36
CA PRO A 245 -8.58 -4.33 -22.02
C PRO A 245 -7.72 -3.87 -23.20
N LYS A 246 -8.12 -2.78 -23.90
CA LYS A 246 -7.33 -2.20 -25.01
C LYS A 246 -6.04 -1.54 -24.56
N ALA A 247 -5.90 -1.26 -23.26
CA ALA A 247 -4.68 -0.74 -22.67
C ALA A 247 -3.63 -1.85 -22.44
N ILE A 248 -3.94 -3.12 -22.71
CA ILE A 248 -2.93 -4.17 -22.81
C ILE A 248 -2.32 -4.14 -24.22
N ILE A 249 -1.10 -3.61 -24.33
CA ILE A 249 -0.44 -3.35 -25.62
C ILE A 249 0.55 -4.44 -26.03
N SER A 250 0.92 -5.33 -25.11
CA SER A 250 1.74 -6.51 -25.38
C SER A 250 1.41 -7.61 -24.38
N GLN A 251 1.46 -8.87 -24.82
CA GLN A 251 1.28 -10.07 -23.98
C GLN A 251 2.60 -10.78 -23.69
N ASP A 252 3.64 -10.53 -24.50
CA ASP A 252 4.98 -11.09 -24.33
C ASP A 252 6.06 -10.08 -24.77
N PRO A 253 6.70 -9.35 -23.82
CA PRO A 253 6.35 -9.31 -22.39
C PRO A 253 4.97 -8.68 -22.18
N LEU A 254 4.29 -9.06 -21.09
CA LEU A 254 3.00 -8.45 -20.72
C LEU A 254 3.20 -6.97 -20.38
N ILE A 255 2.61 -6.07 -21.16
CA ILE A 255 2.62 -4.63 -20.95
C ILE A 255 1.17 -4.13 -20.93
N ALA A 256 0.72 -3.72 -19.76
CA ALA A 256 -0.55 -3.07 -19.53
C ALA A 256 -0.31 -1.60 -19.16
N LEU A 257 -1.01 -0.69 -19.82
CA LEU A 257 -0.97 0.74 -19.54
C LEU A 257 -1.95 1.06 -18.42
N SER A 258 -1.52 1.85 -17.45
CA SER A 258 -2.42 2.43 -16.45
C SER A 258 -3.43 3.34 -17.15
N THR A 259 -4.71 3.15 -16.82
CA THR A 259 -5.81 4.00 -17.29
C THR A 259 -6.32 4.88 -16.15
N SER A 260 -6.34 4.33 -14.95
CA SER A 260 -6.93 4.95 -13.77
C SER A 260 -6.11 4.62 -12.54
N ALA A 261 -6.44 5.25 -11.43
CA ALA A 261 -5.94 4.89 -10.11
C ALA A 261 -7.04 5.05 -9.06
N ALA A 262 -6.85 4.40 -7.93
CA ALA A 262 -7.65 4.60 -6.74
C ALA A 262 -6.77 5.26 -5.68
N ILE A 263 -7.22 6.39 -5.15
CA ILE A 263 -6.66 7.00 -3.95
C ILE A 263 -7.48 6.46 -2.79
N LEU A 264 -6.89 5.64 -1.92
CA LEU A 264 -7.60 5.04 -0.78
C LEU A 264 -6.81 5.17 0.51
N THR A 265 -7.55 5.37 1.60
CA THR A 265 -7.01 5.41 2.96
C THR A 265 -7.12 4.04 3.62
N PHE A 266 -6.03 3.63 4.24
CA PHE A 266 -5.88 2.45 5.07
C PHE A 266 -5.77 2.89 6.52
N GLU A 267 -6.28 2.06 7.43
CA GLU A 267 -6.18 2.23 8.88
C GLU A 267 -5.27 1.15 9.47
N ALA A 268 -4.55 1.52 10.53
CA ALA A 268 -3.76 0.54 11.29
C ALA A 268 -4.70 -0.40 12.06
N VAL A 269 -4.42 -1.70 11.98
CA VAL A 269 -5.09 -2.72 12.80
C VAL A 269 -4.35 -2.81 14.14
N ASN A 270 -5.08 -2.61 15.23
CA ASN A 270 -4.56 -2.68 16.59
C ASN A 270 -4.69 -4.07 17.20
#